data_AF-A0A8T3RK46-F1
#
_entry.id   AF-A0A8T3RK46-F1
#
_cell.length_a   1.000
_cell.length_b   1.000
_cell.length_c   1.000
_cell.angle_alpha   90.00
_cell.angle_beta   90.00
_cell.angle_gamma   90.00
#
_symmetry.space_group_name_H-M   'P 1'
#
loop_
_entity.id
_entity.type
_entity.pdbx_description
1 polymer ?
#
loop_
_entity_poly.entity_id
_entity_poly.type
_entity_poly.pdbx_seq_one_letter_code
_entity_poly.pdbx_strand_id
1 'polypeptide(L)'
;MNSRELMLALSLIAFAYAPLTLADNSGRLIQGAGTTMVTGGTGAPDFVPVITKFGIHWRNGQGRLECLALAPSAKAGDPGSGNFDKNVMYVTGTIESVEVHGKVAHLTGKATVTGLGAGSDRPFTATAERGGPGAQFVLTVSGLTFDEIVLDGQIKF
;
A
#
# COMPACT_ATOMS: atom_id res chain seq x y z
N MET A 1 -53.83 39.57 45.26
CA MET A 1 -53.99 39.03 43.89
C MET A 1 -52.97 37.91 43.74
N ASN A 2 -53.47 36.71 43.42
CA ASN A 2 -52.83 35.40 43.69
C ASN A 2 -51.68 35.04 42.75
N SER A 3 -50.81 34.18 43.28
CA SER A 3 -49.77 33.39 42.63
C SER A 3 -50.32 32.47 41.53
N ARG A 4 -49.87 32.68 40.28
CA ARG A 4 -49.99 31.84 39.06
C ARG A 4 -49.44 32.74 37.91
N GLU A 5 -48.47 32.43 37.06
CA GLU A 5 -47.82 31.20 36.66
C GLU A 5 -46.40 31.57 36.19
N LEU A 6 -45.40 30.81 36.63
CA LEU A 6 -44.00 30.98 36.25
C LEU A 6 -43.53 29.64 35.68
N MET A 7 -43.63 29.44 34.37
CA MET A 7 -42.99 28.34 33.64
C MET A 7 -42.76 28.78 32.17
N LEU A 8 -41.54 29.14 31.79
CA LEU A 8 -40.49 28.28 31.20
C LEU A 8 -40.81 27.77 29.78
N ALA A 9 -40.12 28.30 28.78
CA ALA A 9 -39.73 27.55 27.58
C ALA A 9 -38.48 28.19 26.94
N LEU A 10 -37.32 27.72 27.38
CA LEU A 10 -36.01 27.98 26.81
C LEU A 10 -35.74 26.86 25.79
N SER A 11 -35.88 27.09 24.49
CA SER A 11 -35.52 26.09 23.47
C SER A 11 -34.17 26.42 22.85
N LEU A 12 -33.09 26.00 23.51
CA LEU A 12 -31.75 25.98 22.96
C LEU A 12 -31.64 24.79 22.00
N ILE A 13 -31.51 25.05 20.70
CA ILE A 13 -31.18 24.02 19.71
C ILE A 13 -29.71 23.67 19.90
N ALA A 14 -29.43 22.58 20.61
CA ALA A 14 -28.11 21.97 20.64
C ALA A 14 -27.90 21.22 19.31
N PHE A 15 -27.17 21.82 18.38
CA PHE A 15 -26.58 21.09 17.25
C PHE A 15 -25.59 20.09 17.84
N ALA A 16 -25.97 18.82 17.87
CA ALA A 16 -25.06 17.72 18.16
C ALA A 16 -24.04 17.65 17.01
N TYR A 17 -22.88 18.26 17.22
CA TYR A 17 -21.68 17.90 16.45
C TYR A 17 -21.35 16.47 16.83
N ALA A 18 -21.79 15.50 16.03
CA ALA A 18 -21.23 14.16 16.11
C ALA A 18 -19.73 14.30 15.80
N PRO A 19 -18.82 13.87 16.69
CA PRO A 19 -17.43 13.76 16.30
C PRO A 19 -17.37 12.78 15.13
N LEU A 20 -16.75 13.20 14.02
CA LEU A 20 -16.21 12.29 13.03
C LEU A 20 -15.32 11.32 13.80
N THR A 21 -15.79 10.08 13.98
CA THR A 21 -14.95 9.01 14.48
C THR A 21 -13.88 8.79 13.43
N LEU A 22 -12.70 9.39 13.62
CA LEU A 22 -11.48 8.89 13.00
C LEU A 22 -11.43 7.42 13.40
N ALA A 23 -11.53 6.52 12.42
CA ALA A 23 -11.42 5.10 12.68
C ALA A 23 -10.12 4.88 13.46
N ASP A 24 -10.25 4.41 14.70
CA ASP A 24 -9.12 4.16 15.57
C ASP A 24 -8.35 2.96 15.01
N ASN A 25 -7.40 3.24 14.11
CA ASN A 25 -6.53 2.24 13.49
C ASN A 25 -5.37 1.85 14.42
N SER A 26 -5.40 2.26 15.70
CA SER A 26 -4.28 2.17 16.66
C SER A 26 -3.86 0.76 17.07
N GLY A 27 -4.53 -0.29 16.59
CA GLY A 27 -4.15 -1.69 16.86
C GLY A 27 -4.09 -2.61 15.64
N ARG A 28 -4.36 -2.11 14.42
CA ARG A 28 -4.50 -2.99 13.26
C ARG A 28 -3.14 -3.39 12.70
N LEU A 29 -2.80 -4.68 12.82
CA LEU A 29 -1.63 -5.27 12.20
C LEU A 29 -1.90 -5.52 10.71
N ILE A 30 -1.04 -4.98 9.86
CA ILE A 30 -1.01 -5.26 8.43
C ILE A 30 0.35 -5.80 8.12
N GLN A 31 0.40 -7.03 7.64
CA GLN A 31 1.66 -7.70 7.37
C GLN A 31 1.55 -8.59 6.16
N GLY A 32 2.64 -8.73 5.44
CA GLY A 32 2.73 -9.66 4.33
C GLY A 32 4.12 -9.67 3.75
N ALA A 33 4.47 -10.77 3.11
CA ALA A 33 5.67 -10.87 2.33
C ALA A 33 5.44 -11.93 1.26
N GLY A 34 6.16 -11.80 0.15
CA GLY A 34 5.99 -12.73 -0.96
C GLY A 34 6.73 -12.31 -2.21
N THR A 35 6.41 -13.01 -3.28
CA THR A 35 6.85 -12.68 -4.63
C THR A 35 5.64 -12.35 -5.47
N THR A 36 5.71 -11.26 -6.21
CA THR A 36 4.70 -10.82 -7.17
C THR A 36 5.29 -10.79 -8.58
N MET A 37 4.43 -10.63 -9.58
CA MET A 37 4.80 -10.37 -10.96
C MET A 37 4.08 -9.13 -11.46
N VAL A 38 4.80 -8.23 -12.13
CA VAL A 38 4.21 -7.06 -12.79
C VAL A 38 3.39 -7.51 -13.99
N THR A 39 2.10 -7.20 -13.99
CA THR A 39 1.18 -7.55 -15.07
C THR A 39 1.61 -6.85 -16.37
N GLY A 40 1.87 -7.63 -17.42
CA GLY A 40 2.35 -7.09 -18.71
C GLY A 40 3.83 -6.70 -18.74
N GLY A 41 4.58 -6.93 -17.66
CA GLY A 41 6.01 -6.62 -17.58
C GLY A 41 6.28 -5.13 -17.78
N THR A 42 7.32 -4.78 -18.54
CA THR A 42 7.64 -3.38 -18.89
C THR A 42 6.71 -2.77 -19.94
N GLY A 43 5.72 -3.52 -20.44
CA GLY A 43 4.85 -3.10 -21.53
C GLY A 43 5.54 -3.10 -22.91
N ALA A 44 4.78 -2.68 -23.92
CA ALA A 44 5.23 -2.68 -25.31
C ALA A 44 6.41 -1.71 -25.54
N PRO A 45 7.32 -2.05 -26.49
CA PRO A 45 7.32 -3.23 -27.34
C PRO A 45 8.02 -4.46 -26.75
N ASP A 46 8.78 -4.30 -25.66
CA ASP A 46 9.72 -5.32 -25.20
C ASP A 46 9.13 -6.33 -24.21
N PHE A 47 8.08 -5.96 -23.47
CA PHE A 47 7.35 -6.81 -22.50
C PHE A 47 8.26 -7.61 -21.56
N VAL A 48 9.34 -6.99 -21.07
CA VAL A 48 10.31 -7.67 -20.19
C VAL A 48 9.60 -8.04 -18.89
N PRO A 49 9.60 -9.33 -18.48
CA PRO A 49 8.94 -9.73 -17.26
C PRO A 49 9.69 -9.19 -16.05
N VAL A 50 8.94 -8.81 -15.01
CA VAL A 50 9.50 -8.31 -13.75
C VAL A 50 8.82 -9.06 -12.61
N ILE A 51 9.61 -9.59 -11.69
CA ILE A 51 9.12 -10.08 -10.40
C ILE A 51 9.52 -9.10 -9.31
N THR A 52 8.68 -8.94 -8.30
CA THR A 52 9.00 -8.13 -7.13
C THR A 52 8.97 -9.01 -5.89
N LYS A 53 10.02 -8.96 -5.07
CA LYS A 53 9.98 -9.49 -3.71
C LYS A 53 9.53 -8.39 -2.78
N PHE A 54 8.40 -8.57 -2.12
CA PHE A 54 7.82 -7.53 -1.29
C PHE A 54 7.74 -7.95 0.18
N GLY A 55 7.73 -6.95 1.06
CA GLY A 55 7.52 -7.07 2.50
C GLY A 55 6.78 -5.85 3.02
N ILE A 56 5.70 -6.09 3.76
CA ILE A 56 4.86 -5.09 4.41
C ILE A 56 4.79 -5.47 5.87
N HIS A 57 5.02 -4.52 6.76
CA HIS A 57 4.71 -4.68 8.17
C HIS A 57 4.31 -3.33 8.76
N TRP A 58 3.11 -3.24 9.29
CA TRP A 58 2.54 -2.05 9.93
C TRP A 58 1.80 -2.46 11.20
N ARG A 59 2.10 -1.74 12.28
CA ARG A 59 1.48 -1.94 13.59
C ARG A 59 1.53 -0.64 14.38
N ASN A 60 0.41 -0.30 15.03
CA ASN A 60 0.33 0.82 15.99
C ASN A 60 0.89 2.15 15.44
N GLY A 61 0.55 2.50 14.19
CA GLY A 61 1.00 3.77 13.60
C GLY A 61 2.42 3.76 13.04
N GLN A 62 3.09 2.60 13.00
CA GLN A 62 4.46 2.48 12.50
C GLN A 62 4.61 1.28 11.58
N GLY A 63 5.38 1.43 10.51
CA GLY A 63 5.64 0.31 9.62
C GLY A 63 6.61 0.60 8.49
N ARG A 64 6.92 -0.47 7.76
CA ARG A 64 7.84 -0.42 6.63
C ARG A 64 7.28 -1.15 5.42
N LEU A 65 7.71 -0.67 4.27
CA LEU A 65 7.52 -1.30 2.97
C LEU A 65 8.90 -1.59 2.39
N GLU A 66 9.08 -2.80 1.89
CA GLU A 66 10.26 -3.26 1.17
C GLU A 66 9.79 -3.86 -0.16
N CYS A 67 10.33 -3.39 -1.30
CA CYS A 67 10.06 -3.98 -2.62
C CYS A 67 11.36 -4.05 -3.43
N LEU A 68 11.79 -5.25 -3.81
CA LEU A 68 12.93 -5.51 -4.68
C LEU A 68 12.42 -6.03 -6.03
N ALA A 69 12.54 -5.22 -7.08
CA ALA A 69 12.17 -5.60 -8.44
C ALA A 69 13.38 -6.20 -9.18
N LEU A 70 13.14 -7.38 -9.75
CA LEU A 70 14.13 -8.16 -10.50
C LEU A 70 13.63 -8.39 -11.93
N ALA A 71 14.54 -8.30 -12.89
CA ALA A 71 14.30 -8.66 -14.28
C ALA A 71 15.35 -9.66 -14.77
N PRO A 72 15.13 -10.32 -15.91
CA PRO A 72 16.17 -11.11 -16.54
C PRO A 72 17.36 -10.28 -17.01
N SER A 73 18.59 -10.78 -16.77
CA SER A 73 19.79 -10.24 -17.39
C SER A 73 19.94 -10.65 -18.87
N ALA A 74 19.49 -11.85 -19.22
CA ALA A 74 19.48 -12.38 -20.59
C ALA A 74 18.19 -11.99 -21.33
N LYS A 75 18.27 -11.86 -22.66
CA LYS A 75 17.11 -11.54 -23.51
C LYS A 75 16.19 -12.74 -23.67
N ALA A 76 14.92 -12.50 -23.97
CA ALA A 76 13.98 -13.56 -24.30
C ALA A 76 14.52 -14.45 -25.44
N GLY A 77 14.52 -15.77 -25.21
CA GLY A 77 15.05 -16.76 -26.15
C GLY A 77 16.51 -17.17 -25.91
N ASP A 78 17.27 -16.40 -25.14
CA ASP A 78 18.64 -16.75 -24.78
C ASP A 78 18.69 -17.69 -23.56
N PRO A 79 19.73 -18.54 -23.43
CA PRO A 79 19.96 -19.30 -22.21
C PRO A 79 19.99 -18.39 -20.97
N GLY A 80 19.22 -18.75 -19.94
CA GLY A 80 19.12 -17.96 -18.71
C GLY A 80 18.07 -16.85 -18.73
N SER A 81 17.29 -16.69 -19.80
CA SER A 81 16.21 -15.66 -19.88
C SER A 81 15.09 -15.82 -18.85
N GLY A 82 15.03 -16.96 -18.15
CA GLY A 82 14.11 -17.20 -17.03
C GLY A 82 14.68 -16.83 -15.65
N ASN A 83 15.95 -16.41 -15.58
CA ASN A 83 16.60 -16.06 -14.33
C ASN A 83 16.35 -14.58 -14.02
N PHE A 84 15.60 -14.27 -12.96
CA PHE A 84 15.36 -12.91 -12.51
C PHE A 84 16.47 -12.48 -11.54
N ASP A 85 17.61 -12.07 -12.09
CA ASP A 85 18.85 -11.82 -11.35
C ASP A 85 19.34 -10.37 -11.43
N LYS A 86 18.80 -9.56 -12.33
CA LYS A 86 19.12 -8.13 -12.44
C LYS A 86 18.26 -7.32 -11.49
N ASN A 87 18.89 -6.70 -10.49
CA ASN A 87 18.23 -5.68 -9.67
C ASN A 87 17.95 -4.44 -10.51
N VAL A 88 16.67 -4.18 -10.76
CA VAL A 88 16.19 -3.02 -11.53
C VAL A 88 15.83 -1.86 -10.62
N MET A 89 15.26 -2.18 -9.46
CA MET A 89 14.73 -1.20 -8.52
C MET A 89 14.65 -1.82 -7.13
N TYR A 90 15.02 -1.04 -6.12
CA TYR A 90 14.73 -1.37 -4.73
C TYR A 90 14.09 -0.18 -4.03
N VAL A 91 12.98 -0.44 -3.35
CA VAL A 91 12.19 0.54 -2.60
C VAL A 91 12.20 0.11 -1.15
N THR A 92 12.72 0.96 -0.28
CA THR A 92 12.67 0.76 1.18
C THR A 92 12.14 2.03 1.82
N GLY A 93 11.07 1.90 2.60
CA GLY A 93 10.34 3.07 3.07
C GLY A 93 9.62 2.88 4.39
N THR A 94 9.25 4.01 4.98
CA THR A 94 8.34 4.06 6.11
C THR A 94 6.93 4.25 5.60
N ILE A 95 6.02 3.44 6.11
CA ILE A 95 4.59 3.69 5.96
C ILE A 95 4.24 4.81 6.96
N GLU A 96 3.49 5.82 6.53
CA GLU A 96 3.05 6.96 7.34
C GLU A 96 1.57 6.81 7.74
N SER A 97 0.75 6.22 6.87
CA SER A 97 -0.64 5.90 7.19
C SER A 97 -1.11 4.63 6.49
N VAL A 98 -2.15 4.01 7.07
CA VAL A 98 -2.89 2.94 6.41
C VAL A 98 -4.38 3.13 6.61
N GLU A 99 -5.15 2.92 5.54
CA GLU A 99 -6.60 2.84 5.53
C GLU A 99 -7.03 1.48 4.99
N VAL A 100 -8.08 0.87 5.53
CA VAL A 100 -8.53 -0.45 5.08
C VAL A 100 -9.99 -0.41 4.69
N HIS A 101 -10.28 -0.81 3.45
CA HIS A 101 -11.61 -0.92 2.89
C HIS A 101 -11.88 -2.37 2.48
N GLY A 102 -12.62 -3.09 3.33
CA GLY A 102 -12.91 -4.51 3.11
C GLY A 102 -11.63 -5.35 3.08
N LYS A 103 -11.30 -5.87 1.88
CA LYS A 103 -10.12 -6.72 1.64
C LYS A 103 -8.88 -5.94 1.20
N VAL A 104 -8.95 -4.62 1.00
CA VAL A 104 -7.83 -3.82 0.46
C VAL A 104 -7.31 -2.88 1.54
N ALA A 105 -6.00 -2.90 1.76
CA ALA A 105 -5.28 -1.90 2.55
C ALA A 105 -4.63 -0.87 1.62
N HIS A 106 -4.88 0.41 1.86
CA HIS A 106 -4.26 1.54 1.19
C HIS A 106 -3.17 2.10 2.11
N LEU A 107 -1.93 1.97 1.69
CA LEU A 107 -0.76 2.43 2.43
C LEU A 107 -0.23 3.71 1.77
N THR A 108 0.14 4.69 2.58
CA THR A 108 0.88 5.87 2.10
C THR A 108 2.15 6.04 2.91
N GLY A 109 3.18 6.61 2.31
CA GLY A 109 4.43 6.89 3.03
C GLY A 109 5.52 7.45 2.14
N LYS A 110 6.76 7.29 2.60
CA LYS A 110 7.96 7.75 1.89
C LYS A 110 9.01 6.66 1.81
N ALA A 111 9.73 6.63 0.71
CA ALA A 111 10.76 5.63 0.46
C ALA A 111 12.04 6.24 -0.11
N THR A 112 13.14 5.54 0.15
CA THR A 112 14.35 5.63 -0.65
C THR A 112 14.27 4.60 -1.76
N VAL A 113 14.51 5.05 -2.98
CA VAL A 113 14.48 4.24 -4.20
C VAL A 113 15.87 4.18 -4.81
N THR A 114 16.30 2.98 -5.21
CA THR A 114 17.49 2.76 -6.03
C THR A 114 17.10 2.27 -7.43
N GLY A 115 17.99 2.41 -8.40
CA GLY A 115 17.73 1.98 -9.77
C GLY A 115 16.69 2.86 -10.46
N LEU A 116 15.68 2.25 -11.06
CA LEU A 116 14.60 2.98 -11.74
C LEU A 116 13.85 3.88 -10.73
N GLY A 117 13.72 5.17 -11.04
CA GLY A 117 13.05 6.13 -10.16
C GLY A 117 13.86 6.52 -8.91
N ALA A 118 15.18 6.38 -8.95
CA ALA A 118 16.06 6.64 -7.81
C ALA A 118 15.87 8.01 -7.13
N GLY A 119 16.06 8.02 -5.81
CA GLY A 119 16.05 9.21 -4.96
C GLY A 119 15.63 8.90 -3.53
N SER A 120 15.80 9.88 -2.65
CA SER A 120 15.32 9.82 -1.26
C SER A 120 13.96 10.50 -1.11
N ASP A 121 13.27 10.20 -0.02
CA ASP A 121 12.01 10.83 0.39
C ASP A 121 10.94 10.85 -0.71
N ARG A 122 10.94 9.82 -1.56
CA ARG A 122 9.96 9.66 -2.63
C ARG A 122 8.63 9.29 -2.00
N PRO A 123 7.56 10.09 -2.17
CA PRO A 123 6.25 9.68 -1.72
C PRO A 123 5.82 8.43 -2.47
N PHE A 124 5.19 7.50 -1.77
CA PHE A 124 4.58 6.33 -2.37
C PHE A 124 3.14 6.15 -1.88
N THR A 125 2.35 5.50 -2.73
CA THR A 125 1.11 4.85 -2.32
C THR A 125 1.18 3.38 -2.69
N ALA A 126 0.58 2.52 -1.88
CA ALA A 126 0.42 1.11 -2.23
C ALA A 126 -1.00 0.63 -1.91
N THR A 127 -1.53 -0.27 -2.73
CA THR A 127 -2.73 -1.04 -2.39
C THR A 127 -2.34 -2.50 -2.22
N ALA A 128 -2.77 -3.11 -1.13
CA ALA A 128 -2.47 -4.49 -0.80
C ALA A 128 -3.79 -5.24 -0.56
N GLU A 129 -4.14 -6.12 -1.48
CA GLU A 129 -5.29 -7.01 -1.31
C GLU A 129 -4.91 -8.15 -0.37
N ARG A 130 -5.78 -8.41 0.61
CA ARG A 130 -5.67 -9.52 1.53
C ARG A 130 -5.81 -10.84 0.77
N GLY A 131 -4.77 -11.66 0.80
CA GLY A 131 -4.77 -12.97 0.17
C GLY A 131 -3.37 -13.49 -0.09
N GLY A 132 -3.30 -14.63 -0.75
CA GLY A 132 -2.06 -15.24 -1.25
C GLY A 132 -2.01 -15.16 -2.77
N PRO A 133 -1.60 -16.25 -3.47
CA PRO A 133 -1.54 -16.27 -4.92
C PRO A 133 -2.83 -15.79 -5.59
N GLY A 134 -2.70 -14.84 -6.52
CA GLY A 134 -3.81 -14.20 -7.21
C GLY A 134 -4.30 -12.88 -6.61
N ALA A 135 -3.91 -12.54 -5.37
CA ALA A 135 -4.20 -11.24 -4.78
C ALA A 135 -3.42 -10.12 -5.48
N GLN A 136 -3.99 -8.91 -5.55
CA GLN A 136 -3.30 -7.75 -6.11
C GLN A 136 -2.42 -7.02 -5.09
N PHE A 137 -1.28 -6.55 -5.58
CA PHE A 137 -0.44 -5.56 -4.92
C PHE A 137 -0.06 -4.48 -5.94
N VAL A 138 -0.44 -3.23 -5.68
CA VAL A 138 -0.12 -2.12 -6.57
C VAL A 138 0.76 -1.13 -5.83
N LEU A 139 1.93 -0.80 -6.38
CA LEU A 139 2.83 0.21 -5.85
C LEU A 139 2.92 1.39 -6.82
N THR A 140 2.70 2.60 -6.32
CA THR A 140 3.02 3.84 -7.06
C THR A 140 4.09 4.61 -6.32
N VAL A 141 5.24 4.83 -6.97
CA VAL A 141 6.38 5.58 -6.42
C VAL A 141 7.19 6.19 -7.55
N SER A 142 7.76 7.38 -7.34
CA SER A 142 8.59 8.07 -8.36
C SER A 142 7.89 8.27 -9.72
N GLY A 143 6.57 8.42 -9.73
CA GLY A 143 5.77 8.59 -10.96
C GLY A 143 5.54 7.30 -11.74
N LEU A 144 5.92 6.14 -11.20
CA LEU A 144 5.75 4.83 -11.79
C LEU A 144 4.68 4.07 -11.00
N THR A 145 3.85 3.30 -11.69
CA THR A 145 2.86 2.40 -11.09
C THR A 145 3.13 0.98 -11.55
N PHE A 146 3.24 0.08 -10.58
CA PHE A 146 3.45 -1.35 -10.77
C PHE A 146 2.18 -2.06 -10.33
N ASP A 147 1.42 -2.58 -11.29
CA ASP A 147 0.25 -3.44 -11.05
C ASP A 147 0.73 -4.89 -10.98
N GLU A 148 0.76 -5.45 -9.78
CA GLU A 148 1.38 -6.74 -9.53
C GLU A 148 0.39 -7.77 -8.98
N ILE A 149 0.59 -9.02 -9.39
CA ILE A 149 -0.14 -10.18 -8.87
C ILE A 149 0.76 -11.00 -7.96
N VAL A 150 0.26 -11.38 -6.79
CA VAL A 150 0.98 -12.27 -5.87
C VAL A 150 1.10 -13.66 -6.50
N LEU A 151 2.32 -14.18 -6.58
CA LEU A 151 2.64 -15.54 -7.02
C LEU A 151 2.86 -16.50 -5.85
N ASP A 152 3.50 -16.01 -4.80
CA ASP A 152 3.79 -16.75 -3.57
C ASP A 152 3.80 -15.80 -2.37
N GLY A 153 3.56 -16.35 -1.17
CA GLY A 153 3.40 -15.58 0.05
C GLY A 153 1.96 -15.15 0.30
N GLN A 154 1.79 -14.19 1.21
CA GLN A 154 0.45 -13.71 1.58
C GLN A 154 0.47 -12.37 2.32
N ILE A 155 -0.65 -11.65 2.23
CA ILE A 155 -0.96 -10.41 2.93
C ILE A 155 -2.13 -10.65 3.90
N LYS A 156 -1.99 -10.18 5.15
CA LYS A 156 -2.93 -10.39 6.26
C LYS A 156 -3.23 -9.11 7.03
N PHE A 157 -4.50 -8.91 7.36
CA PHE A 157 -5.04 -7.86 8.25
C PHE A 157 -6.53 -8.04 8.46
#